data_AF-H6C494-F1
#
_entry.id   AF-H6C494-F1
#
_cell.length_a   1.000
_cell.length_b   1.000
_cell.length_c   1.000
_cell.angle_alpha   90.00
_cell.angle_beta   90.00
_cell.angle_gamma   90.00
#
_symmetry.space_group_name_H-M   'P 1'
#
loop_
_entity.id
_entity.type
_entity.pdbx_description
1 polymer ?
#
loop_
_entity_poly.entity_id
_entity_poly.type
_entity_poly.pdbx_seq_one_letter_code
_entity_poly.pdbx_strand_id
1 'polypeptide(L)'
;MPSPLLASAMAAIGSLYDNRPDAKVYALTLLEVATKLLRRRDNITNRSRLADLQTVFLLEVLSKYCARRVEVEMSARFRSLLASLDQTRRFLARDSLAVFRTLSKDRSSDDLARAHKFWLEHETRRRILQAATVLDQQQVTMFEQPPTIVQHERSRRPSLDLRCKIPLPCSDELWETSPVEKWEEVASRSGGISNSGATSKDMGDVASGVSSGLDFFQIQVSLTENPDVPFDRLLLRRGGPSHAHDHARLVFNHQVRELARHTPIRQLLIVSGESWVLGKKLENEAEFQAAKRNLRAWVDTNRESRIAFWYATQLIRSRVEITTPSETEDVTVSFLDTYMLHEPWCLYLAALVCWAYGLSASMRPTETSGGRMSGRASSTVSEAQSQLSHCSNPQPPTGHPALLEPCEAASSMREYLEATNLDTPEQLLQLDPLAFGQFRGLLETVRLHKIGHYLGGLMNDAERVLYRLVEGRGRLSHF
;
A
#
# COMPACT_ATOMS: atom_id res chain seq x y z
N MET A 1 18.40 25.65 9.81
CA MET A 1 18.71 24.89 8.58
C MET A 1 18.81 23.41 8.92
N PRO A 2 18.17 22.51 8.14
CA PRO A 2 18.24 21.07 8.37
C PRO A 2 19.68 20.56 8.25
N SER A 3 20.00 19.44 8.90
CA SER A 3 21.32 18.82 8.73
C SER A 3 21.52 18.41 7.26
N PRO A 4 22.74 18.42 6.71
CA PRO A 4 22.97 18.07 5.30
C PRO A 4 22.42 16.69 4.92
N LEU A 5 22.47 15.73 5.85
CA LEU A 5 21.96 14.38 5.61
C LEU A 5 20.42 14.35 5.57
N LEU A 6 19.76 15.10 6.44
CA LEU A 6 18.30 15.26 6.42
C LEU A 6 17.86 15.96 5.13
N ALA A 7 18.53 17.05 4.76
CA ALA A 7 18.25 17.77 3.52
C ALA A 7 18.41 16.86 2.30
N SER A 8 19.45 16.01 2.27
CA SER A 8 19.65 15.01 1.22
C SER A 8 18.51 14.00 1.16
N ALA A 9 18.01 13.52 2.30
CA ALA A 9 16.87 12.58 2.34
C ALA A 9 15.58 13.25 1.84
N MET A 10 15.32 14.49 2.26
CA MET A 10 14.18 15.29 1.79
C MET A 10 14.25 15.57 0.29
N ALA A 11 15.42 15.97 -0.22
CA ALA A 11 15.64 16.21 -1.64
C ALA A 11 15.47 14.92 -2.46
N ALA A 12 15.92 13.77 -1.94
CA ALA A 12 15.73 12.49 -2.60
C ALA A 12 14.24 12.15 -2.76
N ILE A 13 13.44 12.33 -1.70
CA ILE A 13 11.99 12.10 -1.75
C ILE A 13 11.31 13.09 -2.72
N GLY A 14 11.62 14.39 -2.62
CA GLY A 14 11.05 15.40 -3.51
C GLY A 14 11.35 15.13 -4.99
N SER A 15 12.54 14.62 -5.28
CA SER A 15 12.96 14.29 -6.65
C SER A 15 12.19 13.12 -7.27
N LEU A 16 11.52 12.28 -6.47
CA LEU A 16 10.64 11.23 -7.00
C LEU A 16 9.37 11.78 -7.66
N TYR A 17 8.90 12.93 -7.17
CA TYR A 17 7.68 13.58 -7.65
C TYR A 17 7.96 14.73 -8.63
N ASP A 18 9.22 14.91 -9.01
CA ASP A 18 9.64 15.91 -9.98
C ASP A 18 9.56 15.31 -11.39
N ASN A 19 8.92 16.03 -12.31
CA ASN A 19 8.65 15.56 -13.67
C ASN A 19 9.86 15.61 -14.61
N ARG A 20 10.99 16.17 -14.18
CA ARG A 20 12.22 16.20 -14.99
C ARG A 20 12.76 14.79 -15.24
N PRO A 21 13.35 14.53 -16.43
CA PRO A 21 13.75 13.18 -16.85
C PRO A 21 14.78 12.54 -15.89
N ASP A 22 15.73 13.33 -15.40
CA ASP A 22 16.82 12.82 -14.55
C ASP A 22 16.47 12.82 -13.05
N ALA A 23 15.29 13.30 -12.66
CA ALA A 23 14.97 13.50 -11.25
C ALA A 23 14.93 12.18 -10.47
N LYS A 24 14.46 11.09 -11.09
CA LYS A 24 14.40 9.76 -10.46
C LYS A 24 15.80 9.17 -10.30
N VAL A 25 16.70 9.40 -11.26
CA VAL A 25 18.11 8.99 -11.18
C VAL A 25 18.82 9.77 -10.06
N TYR A 26 18.51 11.07 -9.95
CA TYR A 26 19.02 11.93 -8.89
C TYR A 26 18.52 11.48 -7.51
N ALA A 27 17.23 11.14 -7.37
CA ALA A 27 16.63 10.58 -6.15
C ALA A 27 17.37 9.31 -5.68
N LEU A 28 17.59 8.37 -6.61
CA LEU A 28 18.31 7.13 -6.35
C LEU A 28 19.76 7.40 -5.88
N THR A 29 20.44 8.32 -6.55
CA THR A 29 21.84 8.68 -6.24
C THR A 29 21.94 9.29 -4.84
N LEU A 30 21.03 10.22 -4.50
CA LEU A 30 20.95 10.81 -3.17
C LEU A 30 20.65 9.78 -2.08
N LEU A 31 19.71 8.85 -2.33
CA LEU A 31 19.42 7.74 -1.41
C LEU A 31 20.67 6.92 -1.12
N GLU A 32 21.44 6.55 -2.13
CA GLU A 32 22.65 5.72 -1.98
C GLU A 32 23.74 6.44 -1.20
N VAL A 33 24.00 7.70 -1.54
CA VAL A 33 24.99 8.53 -0.85
C VAL A 33 24.57 8.75 0.60
N ALA A 34 23.31 9.12 0.85
CA ALA A 34 22.80 9.36 2.19
C ALA A 34 22.84 8.09 3.05
N THR A 35 22.46 6.94 2.50
CA THR A 35 22.52 5.64 3.18
C THR A 35 23.97 5.27 3.51
N LYS A 36 24.91 5.49 2.59
CA LYS A 36 26.34 5.23 2.81
C LYS A 36 26.93 6.14 3.90
N LEU A 37 26.54 7.41 3.92
CA LEU A 37 26.96 8.36 4.96
C LEU A 37 26.34 8.01 6.32
N LEU A 38 25.06 7.62 6.34
CA LEU A 38 24.38 7.19 7.55
C LEU A 38 25.09 5.98 8.18
N ARG A 39 25.54 5.01 7.38
CA ARG A 39 26.29 3.82 7.86
C ARG A 39 27.58 4.16 8.59
N ARG A 40 28.20 5.32 8.33
CA ARG A 40 29.44 5.78 8.98
C ARG A 40 29.23 6.49 10.31
N ARG A 41 27.99 6.88 10.64
CA ARG A 41 27.68 7.58 11.89
C ARG A 41 27.57 6.60 13.06
N ASP A 42 27.66 7.09 14.28
CA ASP A 42 27.37 6.29 15.47
C ASP A 42 25.92 5.79 15.49
N ASN A 43 25.62 4.93 16.46
CA ASN A 43 24.26 4.42 16.66
C ASN A 43 23.32 5.57 17.03
N ILE A 44 22.18 5.63 16.32
CA ILE A 44 21.14 6.63 16.53
C ILE A 44 20.09 6.04 17.47
N THR A 45 19.78 6.77 18.54
CA THR A 45 18.84 6.35 19.61
C THR A 45 17.79 7.42 19.84
N ASN A 46 16.83 7.20 20.73
CA ASN A 46 15.81 8.21 21.08
C ASN A 46 16.39 9.54 21.59
N ARG A 47 17.63 9.53 22.11
CA ARG A 47 18.34 10.70 22.65
C ARG A 47 19.13 11.47 21.60
N SER A 48 19.28 10.93 20.39
CA SER A 48 19.96 11.60 19.28
C SER A 48 19.16 12.82 18.81
N ARG A 49 19.77 13.64 17.94
CA ARG A 49 19.12 14.85 17.41
C ARG A 49 17.90 14.45 16.59
N LEU A 50 16.81 15.22 16.67
CA LEU A 50 15.58 14.96 15.90
C LEU A 50 15.86 14.77 14.41
N ALA A 51 16.76 15.59 13.85
CA ALA A 51 17.14 15.49 12.45
C ALA A 51 17.73 14.12 12.08
N ASP A 52 18.44 13.46 13.00
CA ASP A 52 18.99 12.12 12.77
C ASP A 52 17.89 11.06 12.80
N LEU A 53 16.93 11.17 13.72
CA LEU A 53 15.76 10.27 13.79
C LEU A 53 14.91 10.38 12.52
N GLN A 54 14.61 11.62 12.10
CA GLN A 54 13.90 11.92 10.86
C GLN A 54 14.64 11.36 9.64
N THR A 55 15.97 11.53 9.59
CA THR A 55 16.79 11.00 8.50
C THR A 55 16.71 9.48 8.42
N VAL A 56 16.84 8.78 9.55
CA VAL A 56 16.74 7.31 9.59
C VAL A 56 15.37 6.86 9.09
N PHE A 57 14.30 7.49 9.56
CA PHE A 57 12.94 7.17 9.13
C PHE A 57 12.73 7.41 7.62
N LEU A 58 13.08 8.60 7.11
CA LEU A 58 12.88 8.95 5.70
C LEU A 58 13.69 8.05 4.76
N LEU A 59 14.94 7.76 5.09
CA LEU A 59 15.77 6.86 4.28
C LEU A 59 15.25 5.43 4.33
N GLU A 60 14.72 4.97 5.47
CA GLU A 60 14.11 3.64 5.54
C GLU A 60 12.90 3.52 4.61
N VAL A 61 11.96 4.48 4.67
CA VAL A 61 10.78 4.50 3.80
C VAL A 61 11.21 4.53 2.32
N LEU A 62 12.16 5.39 1.98
CA LEU A 62 12.63 5.56 0.62
C LEU A 62 13.34 4.30 0.10
N SER A 63 14.15 3.64 0.94
CA SER A 63 14.81 2.37 0.62
C SER A 63 13.81 1.29 0.21
N LYS A 64 12.64 1.20 0.87
CA LYS A 64 11.64 0.16 0.58
C LYS A 64 11.13 0.18 -0.85
N TYR A 65 10.87 1.37 -1.36
CA TYR A 65 10.19 1.52 -2.65
C TYR A 65 11.15 1.89 -3.78
N CYS A 66 12.32 2.46 -3.47
CA CYS A 66 13.21 3.05 -4.48
C CYS A 66 14.64 2.52 -4.46
N ALA A 67 15.06 1.69 -3.51
CA ALA A 67 16.43 1.17 -3.51
C ALA A 67 16.74 0.39 -4.80
N ARG A 68 17.98 0.48 -5.28
CA ARG A 68 18.43 -0.23 -6.50
C ARG A 68 18.27 -1.75 -6.38
N ARG A 69 18.44 -2.28 -5.17
CA ARG A 69 18.15 -3.68 -4.82
C ARG A 69 16.85 -3.73 -4.04
N VAL A 70 16.11 -4.81 -4.19
CA VAL A 70 14.88 -5.01 -3.41
C VAL A 70 15.25 -5.14 -1.93
N GLU A 71 14.80 -4.19 -1.10
CA GLU A 71 15.03 -4.16 0.35
C GLU A 71 13.71 -4.35 1.10
N VAL A 72 13.39 -5.60 1.45
CA VAL A 72 12.14 -5.92 2.15
C VAL A 72 12.29 -5.76 3.67
N GLU A 73 13.30 -6.40 4.26
CA GLU A 73 13.54 -6.38 5.70
C GLU A 73 13.96 -5.00 6.22
N MET A 74 13.45 -4.61 7.39
CA MET A 74 13.83 -3.34 8.02
C MET A 74 15.32 -3.28 8.36
N SER A 75 15.98 -2.17 8.06
CA SER A 75 17.41 -2.02 8.29
C SER A 75 17.76 -2.14 9.77
N ALA A 76 18.93 -2.70 10.09
CA ALA A 76 19.38 -2.85 11.47
C ALA A 76 19.41 -1.52 12.25
N ARG A 77 19.73 -0.41 11.56
CA ARG A 77 19.70 0.93 12.16
C ARG A 77 18.29 1.37 12.52
N PHE A 78 17.34 1.19 11.60
CA PHE A 78 15.95 1.52 11.87
C PHE A 78 15.40 0.67 13.01
N ARG A 79 15.66 -0.65 13.01
CA ARG A 79 15.26 -1.55 14.10
C ARG A 79 15.80 -1.12 15.46
N SER A 80 17.08 -0.72 15.51
CA SER A 80 17.72 -0.22 16.73
C SER A 80 17.10 1.09 17.23
N LEU A 81 16.87 2.05 16.32
CA LEU A 81 16.18 3.30 16.66
C LEU A 81 14.77 3.03 17.18
N LEU A 82 14.02 2.17 16.49
CA LEU A 82 12.65 1.83 16.83
C LEU A 82 12.57 1.14 18.19
N ALA A 83 13.45 0.18 18.48
CA ALA A 83 13.57 -0.43 19.81
C ALA A 83 13.92 0.61 20.89
N SER A 84 14.79 1.57 20.59
CA SER A 84 15.15 2.66 21.51
C SER A 84 13.96 3.60 21.80
N LEU A 85 13.12 3.89 20.81
CA LEU A 85 11.90 4.70 21.01
C LEU A 85 10.84 3.94 21.81
N ASP A 86 10.67 2.64 21.55
CA ASP A 86 9.72 1.79 22.27
C ASP A 86 10.10 1.62 23.75
N GLN A 87 11.39 1.57 24.08
CA GLN A 87 11.85 1.62 25.48
C GLN A 87 11.36 2.87 26.24
N THR A 88 11.16 3.99 25.54
CA THR A 88 10.62 5.22 26.11
C THR A 88 9.12 5.41 25.86
N ARG A 89 8.40 4.37 25.41
CA ARG A 89 6.98 4.42 25.09
C ARG A 89 6.13 5.03 26.21
N ARG A 90 6.38 4.64 27.46
CA ARG A 90 5.66 5.19 28.63
C ARG A 90 5.88 6.70 28.82
N PHE A 91 7.07 7.20 28.46
CA PHE A 91 7.34 8.63 28.48
C PHE A 91 6.61 9.33 27.34
N LEU A 92 6.68 8.79 26.12
CA LEU A 92 5.99 9.33 24.95
C LEU A 92 4.45 9.31 25.08
N ALA A 93 3.93 8.39 25.89
CA ALA A 93 2.51 8.30 26.24
C ALA A 93 2.02 9.42 27.18
N ARG A 94 2.93 10.15 27.84
CA ARG A 94 2.57 11.32 28.64
C ARG A 94 2.11 12.47 27.76
N ASP A 95 1.30 13.34 28.33
CA ASP A 95 0.85 14.58 27.71
C ASP A 95 2.03 15.41 27.19
N SER A 96 1.98 15.78 25.89
CA SER A 96 3.04 16.56 25.25
C SER A 96 3.01 18.03 25.65
N LEU A 97 1.86 18.52 26.12
CA LEU A 97 1.67 19.90 26.59
C LEU A 97 1.91 20.05 28.09
N ALA A 98 2.41 19.02 28.79
CA ALA A 98 2.56 19.03 30.24
C ALA A 98 3.38 20.23 30.76
N VAL A 99 4.51 20.56 30.11
CA VAL A 99 5.35 21.71 30.50
C VAL A 99 4.63 23.04 30.27
N PHE A 100 3.94 23.18 29.13
CA PHE A 100 3.17 24.37 28.81
C PHE A 100 2.06 24.62 29.84
N ARG A 101 1.37 23.56 30.27
CA ARG A 101 0.29 23.63 31.26
C ARG A 101 0.76 24.03 32.66
N THR A 102 2.05 23.87 32.96
CA THR A 102 2.63 24.28 34.25
C THR A 102 3.14 25.73 34.26
N LEU A 103 3.06 26.45 33.14
CA LEU A 103 3.52 27.83 33.06
C LEU A 103 2.59 28.78 33.83
N SER A 104 3.18 29.81 34.46
CA SER A 104 2.43 30.90 35.11
C SER A 104 1.73 31.80 34.07
N LYS A 105 0.74 32.57 34.54
CA LYS A 105 0.11 33.63 33.75
C LYS A 105 1.08 34.77 33.41
N ASP A 106 2.01 35.07 34.32
CA ASP A 106 3.04 36.12 34.15
C ASP A 106 4.34 35.60 33.52
N ARG A 107 4.25 34.58 32.65
CA ARG A 107 5.41 33.92 32.04
C ARG A 107 6.19 34.85 31.12
N SER A 108 7.50 34.62 31.02
CA SER A 108 8.34 35.29 30.02
C SER A 108 8.18 34.65 28.63
N SER A 109 8.54 35.39 27.58
CA SER A 109 8.63 34.83 26.22
C SER A 109 9.62 33.65 26.15
N ASP A 110 10.68 33.69 26.96
CA ASP A 110 11.66 32.61 27.03
C ASP A 110 11.09 31.33 27.66
N ASP A 111 10.20 31.45 28.65
CA ASP A 111 9.49 30.30 29.23
C ASP A 111 8.59 29.62 28.20
N LEU A 112 7.85 30.43 27.42
CA LEU A 112 6.99 29.95 26.35
C LEU A 112 7.82 29.25 25.27
N ALA A 113 8.94 29.84 24.85
CA ALA A 113 9.85 29.24 23.86
C ALA A 113 10.41 27.90 24.35
N ARG A 114 10.77 27.78 25.65
CA ARG A 114 11.20 26.52 26.25
C ARG A 114 10.10 25.46 26.25
N ALA A 115 8.88 25.82 26.62
CA ALA A 115 7.74 24.91 26.63
C ALA A 115 7.36 24.44 25.22
N HIS A 116 7.32 25.35 24.25
CA HIS A 116 7.11 25.03 22.83
C HIS A 116 8.19 24.08 22.31
N LYS A 117 9.47 24.36 22.61
CA LYS A 117 10.57 23.46 22.22
C LYS A 117 10.42 22.07 22.84
N PHE A 118 10.07 21.97 24.12
CA PHE A 118 9.82 20.69 24.78
C PHE A 118 8.68 19.93 24.10
N TRP A 119 7.54 20.58 23.85
CA TRP A 119 6.40 19.99 23.16
C TRP A 119 6.78 19.48 21.77
N LEU A 120 7.45 20.32 20.97
CA LEU A 120 7.88 19.96 19.61
C LEU A 120 8.79 18.74 19.63
N GLU A 121 9.77 18.72 20.54
CA GLU A 121 10.70 17.61 20.71
C GLU A 121 10.03 16.30 21.16
N HIS A 122 9.05 16.39 22.05
CA HIS A 122 8.30 15.25 22.56
C HIS A 122 7.34 14.69 21.50
N GLU A 123 6.57 15.57 20.87
CA GLU A 123 5.60 15.24 19.83
C GLU A 123 6.29 14.70 18.58
N THR A 124 7.44 15.26 18.17
CA THR A 124 8.23 14.71 17.05
C THR A 124 8.61 13.25 17.31
N ARG A 125 9.11 12.93 18.50
CA ARG A 125 9.51 11.54 18.84
C ARG A 125 8.30 10.61 18.88
N ARG A 126 7.16 11.08 19.40
CA ARG A 126 5.90 10.32 19.38
C ARG A 126 5.46 10.04 17.94
N ARG A 127 5.39 11.07 17.10
CA ARG A 127 5.01 10.98 15.68
C ARG A 127 5.95 10.04 14.91
N ILE A 128 7.26 10.07 15.15
CA ILE A 128 8.21 9.12 14.54
C ILE A 128 7.94 7.68 14.96
N LEU A 129 7.69 7.41 16.25
CA LEU A 129 7.34 6.06 16.73
C LEU A 129 6.03 5.57 16.09
N GLN A 130 5.01 6.43 16.02
CA GLN A 130 3.73 6.09 15.41
C GLN A 130 3.86 5.87 13.90
N ALA A 131 4.56 6.74 13.17
CA ALA A 131 4.83 6.58 11.75
C ALA A 131 5.67 5.33 11.45
N ALA A 132 6.64 5.00 12.31
CA ALA A 132 7.40 3.76 12.21
C ALA A 132 6.51 2.53 12.43
N THR A 133 5.52 2.61 13.31
CA THR A 133 4.55 1.52 13.52
C THR A 133 3.63 1.35 12.31
N VAL A 134 3.18 2.45 11.69
CA VAL A 134 2.43 2.42 10.42
C VAL A 134 3.27 1.77 9.32
N LEU A 135 4.54 2.15 9.19
CA LEU A 135 5.46 1.55 8.22
C LEU A 135 5.69 0.06 8.47
N ASP A 136 5.84 -0.36 9.73
CA ASP A 136 5.99 -1.78 10.10
C ASP A 136 4.73 -2.58 9.74
N GLN A 137 3.55 -2.02 10.01
CA GLN A 137 2.28 -2.64 9.61
C GLN A 137 2.15 -2.74 8.09
N GLN A 138 2.60 -1.72 7.36
CA GLN A 138 2.68 -1.76 5.90
C GLN A 138 3.57 -2.91 5.40
N GLN A 139 4.70 -3.19 6.07
CA GLN A 139 5.57 -4.33 5.72
C GLN A 139 4.90 -5.68 5.99
N VAL A 140 4.19 -5.81 7.11
CA VAL A 140 3.41 -7.01 7.42
C VAL A 140 2.33 -7.24 6.38
N THR A 141 1.56 -6.21 6.06
CA THR A 141 0.38 -6.31 5.18
C THR A 141 0.76 -6.47 3.71
N MET A 142 1.73 -5.71 3.19
CA MET A 142 2.02 -5.65 1.75
C MET A 142 3.20 -6.50 1.30
N PHE A 143 4.03 -6.97 2.22
CA PHE A 143 5.23 -7.76 1.92
C PHE A 143 5.30 -9.07 2.71
N GLU A 144 4.29 -9.40 3.53
CA GLU A 144 4.26 -10.55 4.44
C GLU A 144 5.55 -10.70 5.26
N GLN A 145 6.12 -9.58 5.68
CA GLN A 145 7.28 -9.60 6.57
C GLN A 145 6.84 -9.79 8.02
N PRO A 146 7.68 -10.43 8.86
CA PRO A 146 7.44 -10.44 10.28
C PRO A 146 7.47 -9.00 10.83
N PRO A 147 6.61 -8.66 11.80
CA PRO A 147 6.63 -7.35 12.43
C PRO A 147 7.96 -7.12 13.14
N THR A 148 8.50 -5.91 12.99
CA THR A 148 9.80 -5.52 13.54
C THR A 148 9.73 -5.31 15.04
N ILE A 149 8.66 -4.66 15.51
CA ILE A 149 8.33 -4.66 16.92
C ILE A 149 7.33 -5.78 17.12
N VAL A 150 7.61 -6.70 18.04
CA VAL A 150 6.54 -7.49 18.65
C VAL A 150 5.62 -6.48 19.30
N GLN A 151 4.56 -6.06 18.61
CA GLN A 151 3.45 -5.33 19.23
C GLN A 151 3.09 -6.19 20.42
N HIS A 152 3.48 -5.76 21.63
CA HIS A 152 3.51 -6.59 22.83
C HIS A 152 2.28 -7.50 22.79
N GLU A 153 2.52 -8.79 22.53
CA GLU A 153 1.46 -9.73 22.25
C GLU A 153 0.38 -9.50 23.29
N ARG A 154 -0.83 -9.20 22.81
CA ARG A 154 -2.08 -9.10 23.56
C ARG A 154 -1.91 -9.76 24.92
N SER A 155 -1.63 -8.95 25.94
CA SER A 155 -1.43 -9.46 27.27
C SER A 155 -2.65 -10.31 27.60
N ARG A 156 -2.45 -11.56 28.02
CA ARG A 156 -3.50 -12.45 28.53
C ARG A 156 -4.18 -11.89 29.81
N ARG A 157 -4.01 -10.61 30.12
CA ARG A 157 -4.54 -9.87 31.26
C ARG A 157 -5.08 -8.50 30.80
N PRO A 158 -6.41 -8.34 30.65
CA PRO A 158 -7.05 -7.10 30.17
C PRO A 158 -6.86 -5.87 31.07
N SER A 159 -6.43 -6.02 32.32
CA SER A 159 -6.54 -4.99 33.36
C SER A 159 -5.33 -4.06 33.52
N LEU A 160 -4.20 -4.33 32.86
CA LEU A 160 -2.99 -3.48 32.93
C LEU A 160 -2.71 -2.68 31.64
N ASP A 161 -3.57 -2.82 30.63
CA ASP A 161 -3.30 -2.47 29.24
C ASP A 161 -3.46 -0.96 28.92
N LEU A 162 -4.20 -0.24 29.75
CA LEU A 162 -4.49 1.19 29.52
C LEU A 162 -3.29 2.11 29.76
N ARG A 163 -2.25 1.67 30.50
CA ARG A 163 -1.08 2.51 30.84
C ARG A 163 0.05 2.51 29.79
N CYS A 164 -0.08 1.71 28.73
CA CYS A 164 0.94 1.58 27.67
C CYS A 164 0.45 2.00 26.28
N LYS A 165 -0.81 2.45 26.14
CA LYS A 165 -1.34 3.00 24.90
C LYS A 165 -0.81 4.42 24.71
N ILE A 166 -0.18 4.66 23.56
CA ILE A 166 0.28 6.00 23.19
C ILE A 166 -0.99 6.77 22.76
N PRO A 167 -1.22 8.01 23.24
CA PRO A 167 -2.35 8.80 22.76
C PRO A 167 -2.15 9.12 21.27
N LEU A 168 -3.25 9.39 20.58
CA LEU A 168 -3.18 9.91 19.22
C LEU A 168 -2.27 11.16 19.18
N PRO A 169 -1.54 11.36 18.06
CA PRO A 169 -0.73 12.55 17.89
C PRO A 169 -1.61 13.81 17.97
N CYS A 170 -1.02 14.96 18.30
CA CYS A 170 -1.74 16.22 18.24
C CYS A 170 -2.33 16.46 16.84
N SER A 171 -3.39 17.26 16.76
CA SER A 171 -4.00 17.63 15.47
C SER A 171 -3.00 18.31 14.54
N ASP A 172 -3.23 18.18 13.23
CA ASP A 172 -2.46 18.90 12.22
C ASP A 172 -2.55 20.43 12.39
N GLU A 173 -3.70 20.95 12.86
CA GLU A 173 -3.83 22.38 13.21
C GLU A 173 -2.79 22.78 14.26
N LEU A 174 -2.68 22.05 15.38
CA LEU A 174 -1.70 22.38 16.41
C LEU A 174 -0.26 22.19 15.92
N TRP A 175 -0.02 21.17 15.09
CA TRP A 175 1.30 20.82 14.60
C TRP A 175 1.88 21.81 13.59
N GLU A 176 1.05 22.28 12.65
CA GLU A 176 1.46 23.21 11.60
C GLU A 176 1.37 24.68 12.03
N THR A 177 0.87 24.96 13.24
CA THR A 177 0.74 26.33 13.73
C THR A 177 2.11 27.00 13.93
N SER A 178 2.27 28.16 13.31
CA SER A 178 3.41 29.06 13.45
C SER A 178 2.92 30.51 13.29
N PRO A 179 3.49 31.50 14.02
CA PRO A 179 4.58 31.42 14.99
C PRO A 179 4.12 30.95 16.39
N VAL A 180 5.05 30.93 17.36
CA VAL A 180 4.86 30.35 18.71
C VAL A 180 3.72 31.01 19.49
N GLU A 181 3.44 32.29 19.24
CA GLU A 181 2.35 33.03 19.88
C GLU A 181 0.99 32.47 19.47
N LYS A 182 0.82 32.12 18.19
CA LYS A 182 -0.41 31.46 17.72
C LYS A 182 -0.52 30.04 18.24
N TRP A 183 0.61 29.33 18.35
CA TRP A 183 0.64 27.99 18.92
C TRP A 183 0.12 28.00 20.36
N GLU A 184 0.45 29.03 21.14
CA GLU A 184 -0.05 29.17 22.50
C GLU A 184 -1.59 29.20 22.56
N GLU A 185 -2.22 29.97 21.67
CA GLU A 185 -3.67 30.10 21.59
C GLU A 185 -4.33 28.75 21.27
N VAL A 186 -3.79 28.02 20.28
CA VAL A 186 -4.31 26.71 19.85
C VAL A 186 -4.04 25.64 20.91
N ALA A 187 -2.86 25.65 21.53
CA ALA A 187 -2.47 24.73 22.61
C ALA A 187 -3.36 24.90 23.84
N SER A 188 -3.73 26.13 24.16
CA SER A 188 -4.66 26.45 25.27
C SER A 188 -6.06 25.88 25.03
N ARG A 189 -6.52 25.87 23.77
CA ARG A 189 -7.82 25.30 23.37
C ARG A 189 -7.80 23.76 23.30
N SER A 190 -6.64 23.20 22.94
CA SER A 190 -6.45 21.74 22.80
C SER A 190 -6.52 20.97 24.14
N GLY A 191 -6.53 21.67 25.27
CA GLY A 191 -6.45 21.08 26.63
C GLY A 191 -7.72 20.49 27.24
N GLY A 192 -8.89 20.66 26.60
CA GLY A 192 -10.16 20.18 27.14
C GLY A 192 -10.42 18.67 27.02
N ILE A 193 -9.62 17.95 26.21
CA ILE A 193 -9.85 16.52 25.92
C ILE A 193 -8.75 15.68 26.58
N SER A 194 -8.70 15.72 27.91
CA SER A 194 -7.90 14.76 28.67
C SER A 194 -8.81 13.60 29.10
N ASN A 195 -8.56 12.41 28.53
CA ASN A 195 -8.92 11.11 29.10
C ASN A 195 -10.38 10.93 29.57
N SER A 196 -11.33 10.74 28.66
CA SER A 196 -12.37 9.74 28.91
C SER A 196 -11.87 8.41 28.36
N GLY A 197 -11.57 7.47 29.25
CA GLY A 197 -11.48 6.08 28.86
C GLY A 197 -12.75 5.72 28.11
N ALA A 198 -12.62 5.15 26.92
CA ALA A 198 -13.73 4.56 26.18
C ALA A 198 -14.25 3.33 26.95
N THR A 199 -14.96 3.59 28.02
CA THR A 199 -15.95 2.71 28.63
C THR A 199 -17.25 3.51 28.69
N SER A 200 -17.91 3.64 27.56
CA SER A 200 -19.36 3.79 27.52
C SER A 200 -19.88 2.83 26.46
N LYS A 201 -20.33 1.67 26.93
CA LYS A 201 -21.57 1.10 26.42
C LYS A 201 -22.63 2.17 26.71
N ASP A 202 -22.91 3.03 25.75
CA ASP A 202 -24.21 3.68 25.66
C ASP A 202 -24.39 4.19 24.23
N MET A 203 -25.29 3.50 23.53
CA MET A 203 -26.06 4.03 22.42
C MET A 203 -26.89 5.20 22.98
N GLY A 204 -26.70 6.40 22.46
CA GLY A 204 -27.51 7.54 22.86
C GLY A 204 -26.85 8.87 22.55
N ASP A 205 -27.10 9.34 21.34
CA ASP A 205 -27.28 10.74 20.95
C ASP A 205 -26.78 11.81 21.95
N VAL A 206 -25.59 12.38 21.69
CA VAL A 206 -25.19 13.70 22.21
C VAL A 206 -24.39 14.43 21.15
N ALA A 207 -25.12 15.12 20.28
CA ALA A 207 -24.61 16.27 19.55
C ALA A 207 -24.41 17.44 20.52
N SER A 208 -23.27 17.52 21.20
CA SER A 208 -22.80 18.78 21.81
C SER A 208 -21.33 18.68 22.24
N GLY A 209 -20.47 19.38 21.51
CA GLY A 209 -19.04 19.47 21.76
C GLY A 209 -18.31 19.34 20.43
N VAL A 210 -17.83 20.44 19.87
CA VAL A 210 -17.06 20.49 18.63
C VAL A 210 -15.78 19.66 18.83
N SER A 211 -15.87 18.35 18.62
CA SER A 211 -14.74 17.49 18.36
C SER A 211 -14.25 17.90 16.97
N SER A 212 -13.18 18.70 16.90
CA SER A 212 -12.42 18.82 15.66
C SER A 212 -12.20 17.40 15.13
N GLY A 213 -12.64 17.13 13.90
CA GLY A 213 -12.55 15.77 13.39
C GLY A 213 -11.11 15.28 13.30
N LEU A 214 -10.91 13.96 13.26
CA LEU A 214 -9.57 13.37 13.18
C LEU A 214 -8.91 13.72 11.84
N ASP A 215 -7.63 14.03 11.89
CA ASP A 215 -6.81 14.28 10.70
C ASP A 215 -6.31 12.97 10.04
N PHE A 216 -5.66 13.10 8.88
CA PHE A 216 -5.16 11.98 8.10
C PHE A 216 -4.22 11.08 8.92
N PHE A 217 -3.25 11.69 9.61
CA PHE A 217 -2.23 10.94 10.35
C PHE A 217 -2.83 10.25 11.59
N GLN A 218 -3.70 10.94 12.33
CA GLN A 218 -4.45 10.37 13.45
C GLN A 218 -5.31 9.17 13.02
N ILE A 219 -5.97 9.24 11.86
CA ILE A 219 -6.75 8.11 11.33
C ILE A 219 -5.84 6.93 10.97
N GLN A 220 -4.71 7.19 10.29
CA GLN A 220 -3.74 6.13 9.94
C GLN A 220 -3.18 5.41 11.19
N VAL A 221 -2.83 6.17 12.23
CA VAL A 221 -2.39 5.60 13.52
C VAL A 221 -3.52 4.80 14.18
N SER A 222 -4.74 5.35 14.21
CA SER A 222 -5.91 4.68 14.79
C SER A 222 -6.20 3.33 14.13
N LEU A 223 -6.12 3.25 12.79
CA LEU A 223 -6.31 2.02 12.02
C LEU A 223 -5.24 0.97 12.31
N THR A 224 -4.01 1.42 12.58
CA THR A 224 -2.89 0.53 12.93
C THR A 224 -3.04 -0.03 14.34
N GLU A 225 -3.50 0.79 15.29
CA GLU A 225 -3.70 0.37 16.68
C GLU A 225 -4.96 -0.49 16.88
N ASN A 226 -6.03 -0.21 16.15
CA ASN A 226 -7.31 -0.91 16.28
C ASN A 226 -7.80 -1.35 14.89
N PRO A 227 -7.31 -2.51 14.39
CA PRO A 227 -7.64 -2.96 13.04
C PRO A 227 -9.13 -3.23 12.84
N ASP A 228 -9.87 -3.59 13.89
CA ASP A 228 -11.28 -3.98 13.80
C ASP A 228 -12.26 -2.79 13.75
N VAL A 229 -11.77 -1.55 13.83
CA VAL A 229 -12.64 -0.37 13.78
C VAL A 229 -13.20 -0.19 12.36
N PRO A 230 -14.54 -0.10 12.20
CA PRO A 230 -15.14 0.14 10.89
C PRO A 230 -14.66 1.45 10.28
N PHE A 231 -14.20 1.39 9.03
CA PHE A 231 -13.62 2.53 8.32
C PHE A 231 -14.61 3.71 8.19
N ASP A 232 -15.89 3.43 7.94
CA ASP A 232 -16.93 4.46 7.82
C ASP A 232 -17.07 5.31 9.08
N ARG A 233 -16.91 4.71 10.27
CA ARG A 233 -16.96 5.43 11.54
C ARG A 233 -15.79 6.41 11.70
N LEU A 234 -14.63 6.06 11.15
CA LEU A 234 -13.45 6.93 11.17
C LEU A 234 -13.58 8.07 10.16
N LEU A 235 -14.18 7.81 8.99
CA LEU A 235 -14.48 8.84 8.00
C LEU A 235 -15.55 9.82 8.51
N LEU A 236 -16.59 9.36 9.21
CA LEU A 236 -17.61 10.23 9.82
C LEU A 236 -17.04 11.14 10.91
N ARG A 237 -15.97 10.70 11.58
CA ARG A 237 -15.26 11.51 12.58
C ARG A 237 -14.35 12.57 11.94
N ARG A 238 -14.29 12.68 10.62
CA ARG A 238 -13.47 13.68 9.95
C ARG A 238 -14.20 15.01 9.81
N GLY A 239 -13.50 16.11 10.07
CA GLY A 239 -14.05 17.46 9.91
C GLY A 239 -13.97 17.90 8.45
N GLY A 240 -15.11 18.29 7.88
CA GLY A 240 -15.27 19.10 6.66
C GLY A 240 -14.69 18.57 5.32
N PRO A 241 -15.19 19.07 4.17
CA PRO A 241 -14.75 18.66 2.82
C PRO A 241 -13.39 19.26 2.38
N SER A 242 -12.67 19.98 3.25
CA SER A 242 -11.55 20.85 2.85
C SER A 242 -10.26 20.13 2.43
N HIS A 243 -10.26 18.79 2.33
CA HIS A 243 -9.07 17.97 2.10
C HIS A 243 -9.40 16.73 1.25
N ALA A 244 -9.91 16.91 0.03
CA ALA A 244 -10.27 15.82 -0.89
C ALA A 244 -9.11 14.80 -1.11
N HIS A 245 -7.87 15.28 -1.20
CA HIS A 245 -6.68 14.41 -1.37
C HIS A 245 -6.48 13.43 -0.21
N ASP A 246 -6.68 13.87 1.03
CA ASP A 246 -6.54 12.99 2.19
C ASP A 246 -7.68 11.98 2.26
N HIS A 247 -8.87 12.31 1.75
CA HIS A 247 -9.96 11.32 1.65
C HIS A 247 -9.58 10.20 0.70
N ALA A 248 -9.09 10.57 -0.49
CA ALA A 248 -8.57 9.63 -1.47
C ALA A 248 -7.46 8.73 -0.88
N ARG A 249 -6.50 9.30 -0.14
CA ARG A 249 -5.43 8.53 0.53
C ARG A 249 -5.95 7.55 1.58
N LEU A 250 -6.94 7.97 2.38
CA LEU A 250 -7.55 7.10 3.39
C LEU A 250 -8.29 5.92 2.74
N VAL A 251 -9.12 6.21 1.74
CA VAL A 251 -9.86 5.20 0.99
C VAL A 251 -8.89 4.22 0.33
N PHE A 252 -7.84 4.75 -0.31
CA PHE A 252 -6.77 3.94 -0.91
C PHE A 252 -6.13 2.99 0.12
N ASN A 253 -5.67 3.52 1.27
CA ASN A 253 -5.05 2.70 2.30
C ASN A 253 -5.99 1.64 2.89
N HIS A 254 -7.28 1.98 3.03
CA HIS A 254 -8.29 1.03 3.47
C HIS A 254 -8.50 -0.10 2.45
N GLN A 255 -8.67 0.23 1.17
CA GLN A 255 -8.85 -0.75 0.11
C GLN A 255 -7.63 -1.67 -0.02
N VAL A 256 -6.41 -1.13 0.04
CA VAL A 256 -5.17 -1.93 0.04
C VAL A 256 -5.12 -2.88 1.23
N ARG A 257 -5.50 -2.40 2.42
CA ARG A 257 -5.49 -3.20 3.63
C ARG A 257 -6.47 -4.38 3.53
N GLU A 258 -7.70 -4.13 3.09
CA GLU A 258 -8.70 -5.20 2.94
C GLU A 258 -8.34 -6.17 1.81
N LEU A 259 -7.82 -5.66 0.68
CA LEU A 259 -7.26 -6.49 -0.38
C LEU A 259 -6.19 -7.45 0.16
N ALA A 260 -5.21 -6.92 0.89
CA ALA A 260 -4.11 -7.71 1.41
C ALA A 260 -4.57 -8.69 2.50
N ARG A 261 -5.52 -8.30 3.36
CA ARG A 261 -6.11 -9.17 4.40
C ARG A 261 -6.76 -10.42 3.81
N HIS A 262 -7.34 -10.28 2.62
CA HIS A 262 -8.07 -11.33 1.92
C HIS A 262 -7.24 -12.06 0.85
N THR A 263 -5.93 -11.74 0.72
CA THR A 263 -5.05 -12.29 -0.33
C THR A 263 -3.83 -12.99 0.27
N PRO A 264 -3.46 -14.19 -0.20
CA PRO A 264 -2.19 -14.83 0.13
C PRO A 264 -1.05 -14.16 -0.66
N ILE A 265 -0.62 -12.98 -0.22
CA ILE A 265 0.33 -12.10 -0.93
C ILE A 265 1.64 -12.81 -1.25
N ARG A 266 2.23 -13.57 -0.32
CA ARG A 266 3.49 -14.28 -0.60
C ARG A 266 3.30 -15.33 -1.68
N GLN A 267 2.24 -16.12 -1.63
CA GLN A 267 1.97 -17.13 -2.66
C GLN A 267 1.68 -16.46 -4.01
N LEU A 268 0.94 -15.35 -4.02
CA LEU A 268 0.69 -14.56 -5.22
C LEU A 268 1.98 -14.07 -5.88
N LEU A 269 2.92 -13.51 -5.09
CA LEU A 269 4.23 -13.05 -5.55
C LEU A 269 5.13 -14.21 -6.02
N ILE A 270 5.14 -15.35 -5.32
CA ILE A 270 5.91 -16.55 -5.70
C ILE A 270 5.47 -17.06 -7.07
N VAL A 271 4.16 -17.18 -7.26
CA VAL A 271 3.60 -17.79 -8.46
C VAL A 271 3.75 -16.84 -9.64
N SER A 272 3.38 -15.56 -9.51
CA SER A 272 3.55 -14.56 -10.58
C SER A 272 5.03 -14.32 -10.95
N GLY A 273 5.92 -14.41 -9.97
CA GLY A 273 7.36 -14.29 -10.15
C GLY A 273 8.08 -15.53 -10.68
N GLU A 274 7.37 -16.64 -10.94
CA GLU A 274 7.97 -17.93 -11.36
C GLU A 274 9.13 -18.36 -10.47
N SER A 275 8.91 -18.46 -9.16
CA SER A 275 9.91 -18.76 -8.11
C SER A 275 10.84 -17.61 -7.71
N TRP A 276 10.74 -16.44 -8.35
CA TRP A 276 11.43 -15.23 -7.89
C TRP A 276 10.51 -14.36 -7.05
N VAL A 277 10.95 -13.99 -5.85
CA VAL A 277 10.21 -13.13 -4.94
C VAL A 277 11.13 -12.06 -4.41
N LEU A 278 10.73 -10.80 -4.59
CA LEU A 278 11.40 -9.64 -3.99
C LEU A 278 12.93 -9.68 -4.17
N GLY A 279 13.37 -9.92 -5.42
CA GLY A 279 14.79 -9.97 -5.80
C GLY A 279 15.54 -11.25 -5.44
N LYS A 280 14.90 -12.29 -4.88
CA LYS A 280 15.52 -13.57 -4.52
C LYS A 280 14.84 -14.73 -5.23
N LYS A 281 15.63 -15.66 -5.77
CA LYS A 281 15.11 -16.93 -6.30
C LYS A 281 14.87 -17.89 -5.15
N LEU A 282 13.72 -18.57 -5.14
CA LEU A 282 13.47 -19.68 -4.25
C LEU A 282 14.39 -20.85 -4.61
N GLU A 283 15.11 -21.37 -3.62
CA GLU A 283 15.99 -22.53 -3.79
C GLU A 283 15.20 -23.84 -3.80
N ASN A 284 14.08 -23.88 -3.09
CA ASN A 284 13.29 -25.08 -2.88
C ASN A 284 12.07 -25.14 -3.82
N GLU A 285 12.10 -26.06 -4.79
CA GLU A 285 10.99 -26.29 -5.72
C GLU A 285 9.71 -26.74 -4.99
N ALA A 286 9.82 -27.46 -3.86
CA ALA A 286 8.65 -27.89 -3.10
C ALA A 286 7.87 -26.69 -2.53
N GLU A 287 8.56 -25.61 -2.15
CA GLU A 287 7.91 -24.37 -1.72
C GLU A 287 7.15 -23.70 -2.87
N PHE A 288 7.72 -23.70 -4.07
CA PHE A 288 7.04 -23.17 -5.25
C PHE A 288 5.76 -23.97 -5.58
N GLN A 289 5.83 -25.30 -5.52
CA GLN A 289 4.66 -26.16 -5.73
C GLN A 289 3.61 -26.03 -4.62
N ALA A 290 4.04 -25.84 -3.36
CA ALA A 290 3.13 -25.53 -2.26
C ALA A 290 2.44 -24.17 -2.46
N ALA A 291 3.18 -23.13 -2.88
CA ALA A 291 2.62 -21.82 -3.18
C ALA A 291 1.57 -21.89 -4.30
N LYS A 292 1.84 -22.63 -5.38
CA LYS A 292 0.85 -22.87 -6.45
C LYS A 292 -0.42 -23.53 -5.93
N ARG A 293 -0.30 -24.61 -5.14
CA ARG A 293 -1.47 -25.31 -4.57
C ARG A 293 -2.28 -24.39 -3.66
N ASN A 294 -1.61 -23.63 -2.80
CA ASN A 294 -2.28 -22.71 -1.87
C ASN A 294 -2.96 -21.56 -2.60
N LEU A 295 -2.33 -21.01 -3.65
CA LEU A 295 -2.94 -19.95 -4.45
C LEU A 295 -4.20 -20.46 -5.17
N ARG A 296 -4.15 -21.67 -5.78
CA ARG A 296 -5.35 -22.29 -6.37
C ARG A 296 -6.46 -22.49 -5.35
N ALA A 297 -6.13 -23.07 -4.20
CA ALA A 297 -7.09 -23.29 -3.12
C ALA A 297 -7.73 -21.98 -2.65
N TRP A 298 -6.97 -20.88 -2.59
CA TRP A 298 -7.51 -19.56 -2.29
C TRP A 298 -8.50 -19.08 -3.35
N VAL A 299 -8.16 -19.22 -4.65
CA VAL A 299 -9.10 -18.82 -5.71
C VAL A 299 -10.40 -19.65 -5.63
N ASP A 300 -10.29 -20.94 -5.32
CA ASP A 300 -11.42 -21.87 -5.15
C ASP A 300 -12.26 -21.61 -3.88
N THR A 301 -11.68 -20.96 -2.85
CA THR A 301 -12.37 -20.63 -1.59
C THR A 301 -13.57 -19.67 -1.80
N ASN A 302 -13.68 -19.08 -2.99
CA ASN A 302 -14.75 -18.22 -3.51
C ASN A 302 -15.05 -16.93 -2.72
N ARG A 303 -15.11 -16.92 -1.39
CA ARG A 303 -15.44 -15.71 -0.61
C ARG A 303 -14.26 -14.77 -0.49
N GLU A 304 -13.14 -15.24 0.05
CA GLU A 304 -11.93 -14.43 0.26
C GLU A 304 -11.38 -13.89 -1.05
N SER A 305 -11.33 -14.74 -2.08
CA SER A 305 -10.88 -14.37 -3.42
C SER A 305 -11.78 -13.32 -4.09
N ARG A 306 -13.11 -13.41 -3.93
CA ARG A 306 -14.06 -12.37 -4.39
C ARG A 306 -13.90 -11.05 -3.66
N ILE A 307 -13.72 -11.07 -2.34
CA ILE A 307 -13.53 -9.84 -1.56
C ILE A 307 -12.22 -9.16 -1.99
N ALA A 308 -11.13 -9.90 -2.08
CA ALA A 308 -9.85 -9.39 -2.56
C ALA A 308 -9.96 -8.80 -3.98
N PHE A 309 -10.61 -9.52 -4.90
CA PHE A 309 -10.84 -9.06 -6.27
C PHE A 309 -11.67 -7.78 -6.32
N TRP A 310 -12.76 -7.70 -5.54
CA TRP A 310 -13.60 -6.52 -5.46
C TRP A 310 -12.82 -5.30 -4.94
N TYR A 311 -12.03 -5.45 -3.88
CA TYR A 311 -11.16 -4.37 -3.41
C TYR A 311 -10.08 -4.01 -4.43
N ALA A 312 -9.56 -4.96 -5.22
CA ALA A 312 -8.56 -4.70 -6.25
C ALA A 312 -9.10 -3.82 -7.37
N THR A 313 -10.28 -4.14 -7.90
CA THR A 313 -10.92 -3.34 -8.94
C THR A 313 -11.36 -1.98 -8.42
N GLN A 314 -11.87 -1.90 -7.18
CA GLN A 314 -12.22 -0.62 -6.55
C GLN A 314 -10.99 0.27 -6.29
N LEU A 315 -9.86 -0.32 -5.87
CA LEU A 315 -8.61 0.40 -5.68
C LEU A 315 -8.17 1.07 -6.98
N ILE A 316 -8.12 0.29 -8.06
CA ILE A 316 -7.69 0.77 -9.39
C ILE A 316 -8.69 1.82 -9.90
N ARG A 317 -9.99 1.52 -9.87
CA ARG A 317 -11.05 2.44 -10.32
C ARG A 317 -11.03 3.77 -9.57
N SER A 318 -10.75 3.75 -8.26
CA SER A 318 -10.68 4.98 -7.47
C SER A 318 -9.59 5.95 -7.93
N ARG A 319 -8.57 5.45 -8.65
CA ARG A 319 -7.39 6.20 -9.08
C ARG A 319 -7.34 6.46 -10.58
N VAL A 320 -8.15 5.78 -11.38
CA VAL A 320 -8.09 5.86 -12.84
C VAL A 320 -9.04 6.92 -13.36
N GLU A 321 -8.56 7.76 -14.26
CA GLU A 321 -9.35 8.68 -15.07
C GLU A 321 -9.27 8.21 -16.52
N ILE A 322 -10.44 7.91 -17.10
CA ILE A 322 -10.56 7.46 -18.50
C ILE A 322 -11.23 8.57 -19.28
N THR A 323 -10.57 9.07 -20.32
CA THR A 323 -11.11 10.12 -21.18
C THR A 323 -11.21 9.62 -22.61
N THR A 324 -12.41 9.73 -23.19
CA THR A 324 -12.70 9.45 -24.60
C THR A 324 -12.87 10.79 -25.35
N PRO A 325 -11.82 11.33 -25.99
CA PRO A 325 -11.95 12.55 -26.78
C PRO A 325 -12.97 12.37 -27.90
N SER A 326 -13.81 13.39 -28.12
CA SER A 326 -14.94 13.30 -29.06
C SER A 326 -14.52 13.23 -30.55
N GLU A 327 -13.24 13.47 -30.85
CA GLU A 327 -12.70 13.59 -32.22
C GLU A 327 -11.83 12.39 -32.64
N THR A 328 -11.34 11.59 -31.69
CA THR A 328 -10.54 10.39 -31.93
C THR A 328 -11.10 9.27 -31.06
N GLU A 329 -11.45 8.12 -31.64
CA GLU A 329 -11.94 6.95 -30.86
C GLU A 329 -10.88 6.38 -29.88
N ASP A 330 -9.68 6.96 -29.84
CA ASP A 330 -8.58 6.58 -28.97
C ASP A 330 -8.86 6.93 -27.50
N VAL A 331 -9.01 5.88 -26.69
CA VAL A 331 -9.20 5.97 -25.25
C VAL A 331 -7.88 6.33 -24.58
N THR A 332 -7.88 7.41 -23.80
CA THR A 332 -6.73 7.80 -22.98
C THR A 332 -6.99 7.48 -21.52
N VAL A 333 -5.95 6.99 -20.82
CA VAL A 333 -6.02 6.64 -19.40
C VAL A 333 -4.95 7.42 -18.65
N SER A 334 -5.36 8.10 -17.58
CA SER A 334 -4.48 8.73 -16.60
C SER A 334 -4.77 8.21 -15.20
N PHE A 335 -3.83 8.42 -14.28
CA PHE A 335 -4.01 8.06 -12.87
C PHE A 335 -3.89 9.29 -11.98
N LEU A 336 -4.80 9.41 -11.02
CA LEU A 336 -4.80 10.39 -9.95
C LEU A 336 -3.79 10.01 -8.87
N ASP A 337 -2.70 10.78 -8.78
CA ASP A 337 -1.66 10.55 -7.78
C ASP A 337 -2.16 10.80 -6.35
N THR A 338 -1.85 9.85 -5.46
CA THR A 338 -2.02 10.03 -4.01
C THR A 338 -0.79 10.67 -3.36
N TYR A 339 0.33 10.72 -4.09
CA TYR A 339 1.66 11.10 -3.59
C TYR A 339 2.15 10.23 -2.43
N MET A 340 1.63 9.00 -2.29
CA MET A 340 2.13 8.02 -1.32
C MET A 340 3.17 7.11 -1.99
N LEU A 341 4.32 6.89 -1.33
CA LEU A 341 5.42 6.10 -1.91
C LEU A 341 5.04 4.65 -2.20
N HIS A 342 4.10 4.08 -1.44
CA HIS A 342 3.65 2.70 -1.61
C HIS A 342 2.57 2.53 -2.68
N GLU A 343 2.03 3.61 -3.25
CA GLU A 343 0.94 3.54 -4.23
C GLU A 343 1.26 2.64 -5.44
N PRO A 344 2.40 2.78 -6.14
CA PRO A 344 2.76 1.90 -7.25
C PRO A 344 2.77 0.42 -6.88
N TRP A 345 3.35 0.09 -5.72
CA TRP A 345 3.40 -1.28 -5.22
C TRP A 345 2.00 -1.85 -4.96
N CYS A 346 1.10 -1.04 -4.40
CA CYS A 346 -0.27 -1.46 -4.14
C CYS A 346 -1.07 -1.71 -5.41
N LEU A 347 -0.91 -0.86 -6.43
CA LEU A 347 -1.56 -1.04 -7.73
C LEU A 347 -1.01 -2.28 -8.44
N TYR A 348 0.28 -2.58 -8.29
CA TYR A 348 0.86 -3.84 -8.74
C TYR A 348 0.22 -5.06 -8.04
N LEU A 349 0.07 -5.04 -6.71
CA LEU A 349 -0.60 -6.12 -5.99
C LEU A 349 -2.06 -6.30 -6.44
N ALA A 350 -2.80 -5.19 -6.64
CA ALA A 350 -4.16 -5.24 -7.15
C ALA A 350 -4.23 -5.83 -8.57
N ALA A 351 -3.31 -5.44 -9.46
CA ALA A 351 -3.19 -6.01 -10.79
C ALA A 351 -2.93 -7.53 -10.74
N LEU A 352 -2.05 -7.99 -9.84
CA LEU A 352 -1.81 -9.43 -9.64
C LEU A 352 -3.04 -10.18 -9.11
N VAL A 353 -3.82 -9.57 -8.22
CA VAL A 353 -5.09 -10.15 -7.74
C VAL A 353 -6.08 -10.30 -8.90
N CYS A 354 -6.23 -9.27 -9.74
CA CYS A 354 -7.07 -9.32 -10.94
C CYS A 354 -6.63 -10.42 -11.90
N TRP A 355 -5.31 -10.60 -12.09
CA TRP A 355 -4.76 -11.69 -12.88
C TRP A 355 -5.08 -13.07 -12.30
N ALA A 356 -4.78 -13.30 -11.01
CA ALA A 356 -4.93 -14.61 -10.39
C ALA A 356 -6.40 -15.05 -10.32
N TYR A 357 -7.29 -14.14 -9.94
CA TYR A 357 -8.73 -14.38 -9.94
C TYR A 357 -9.26 -14.55 -11.37
N GLY A 358 -8.86 -13.66 -12.27
CA GLY A 358 -9.34 -13.61 -13.65
C GLY A 358 -9.02 -14.87 -14.46
N LEU A 359 -7.80 -15.38 -14.31
CA LEU A 359 -7.36 -16.60 -14.99
C LEU A 359 -8.20 -17.82 -14.59
N SER A 360 -8.49 -17.98 -13.30
CA SER A 360 -9.28 -19.12 -12.80
C SER A 360 -10.76 -18.97 -13.12
N ALA A 361 -11.33 -17.78 -12.92
CA ALA A 361 -12.75 -17.53 -13.15
C ALA A 361 -13.13 -17.72 -14.62
N SER A 362 -12.26 -17.32 -15.55
CA SER A 362 -12.46 -17.52 -16.99
C SER A 362 -12.41 -18.98 -17.44
N MET A 363 -11.73 -19.86 -16.70
CA MET A 363 -11.61 -21.29 -17.02
C MET A 363 -12.74 -22.14 -16.45
N ARG A 364 -13.67 -21.57 -15.66
CA ARG A 364 -14.78 -22.33 -15.09
C ARG A 364 -15.78 -22.70 -16.19
N PRO A 365 -16.06 -23.99 -16.43
CA PRO A 365 -17.10 -24.40 -17.37
C PRO A 365 -18.45 -23.85 -16.90
N THR A 366 -19.21 -23.25 -17.81
CA THR A 366 -20.60 -22.88 -17.58
C THR A 366 -21.44 -24.15 -17.43
N GLU A 367 -21.62 -24.63 -16.20
CA GLU A 367 -22.55 -25.72 -15.91
C GLU A 367 -24.00 -25.23 -15.98
N THR A 368 -24.50 -25.00 -17.19
CA THR A 368 -25.94 -24.89 -17.47
C THR A 368 -26.26 -25.23 -18.94
N SER A 369 -26.39 -26.52 -19.24
CA SER A 369 -27.64 -27.10 -19.80
C SER A 369 -27.42 -28.62 -20.00
N GLY A 370 -28.17 -29.43 -19.25
CA GLY A 370 -28.08 -30.88 -19.26
C GLY A 370 -28.51 -31.48 -20.60
N GLY A 371 -27.55 -32.03 -21.34
CA GLY A 371 -27.76 -32.94 -22.45
C GLY A 371 -27.06 -34.27 -22.16
N ARG A 372 -27.80 -35.18 -21.53
CA ARG A 372 -27.35 -36.54 -21.17
C ARG A 372 -27.20 -37.39 -22.44
N MET A 373 -25.99 -37.60 -22.94
CA MET A 373 -25.61 -38.78 -23.73
C MET A 373 -24.16 -39.14 -23.39
N SER A 374 -23.95 -40.11 -22.50
CA SER A 374 -23.72 -41.52 -22.83
C SER A 374 -22.52 -41.70 -23.76
N GLY A 375 -21.42 -42.17 -23.17
CA GLY A 375 -20.11 -42.18 -23.78
C GLY A 375 -19.90 -43.20 -24.89
N ARG A 376 -18.74 -43.08 -25.52
CA ARG A 376 -18.02 -44.22 -26.08
C ARG A 376 -16.55 -43.87 -26.25
N ALA A 377 -15.70 -44.61 -25.55
CA ALA A 377 -14.29 -44.73 -25.88
C ALA A 377 -14.16 -45.37 -27.27
N SER A 378 -13.27 -44.84 -28.11
CA SER A 378 -12.66 -45.62 -29.18
C SER A 378 -11.26 -45.09 -29.49
N SER A 379 -10.27 -45.89 -29.10
CA SER A 379 -8.93 -45.93 -29.65
C SER A 379 -8.94 -46.51 -31.07
N THR A 380 -8.15 -45.95 -31.99
CA THR A 380 -7.38 -46.66 -33.05
C THR A 380 -6.55 -45.62 -33.82
N VAL A 381 -5.21 -45.67 -33.75
CA VAL A 381 -4.25 -46.29 -34.70
C VAL A 381 -4.10 -45.52 -36.02
N SER A 382 -2.84 -45.18 -36.30
CA SER A 382 -2.29 -44.55 -37.50
C SER A 382 -2.65 -45.26 -38.80
N GLU A 383 -2.86 -44.47 -39.86
CA GLU A 383 -2.44 -44.87 -41.21
C GLU A 383 -2.17 -43.63 -42.08
N ALA A 384 -1.04 -43.69 -42.79
CA ALA A 384 -0.57 -42.69 -43.72
C ALA A 384 -1.18 -42.95 -45.09
N GLN A 385 -1.71 -41.92 -45.74
CA GLN A 385 -1.83 -41.88 -47.20
C GLN A 385 -1.88 -40.43 -47.69
N SER A 386 -0.95 -40.16 -48.61
CA SER A 386 -0.71 -38.92 -49.33
C SER A 386 -1.76 -38.66 -50.41
N GLN A 387 -2.36 -37.47 -50.43
CA GLN A 387 -2.86 -36.84 -51.66
C GLN A 387 -2.58 -35.34 -51.65
N LEU A 388 -1.83 -34.91 -52.66
CA LEU A 388 -1.55 -33.52 -53.00
C LEU A 388 -2.82 -32.86 -53.55
N SER A 389 -3.22 -31.74 -52.97
CA SER A 389 -3.98 -30.70 -53.67
C SER A 389 -3.62 -29.32 -53.12
N HIS A 390 -3.25 -28.45 -54.05
CA HIS A 390 -2.82 -27.07 -53.85
C HIS A 390 -3.86 -26.26 -53.06
N CYS A 391 -3.47 -25.72 -51.91
CA CYS A 391 -4.02 -24.49 -51.36
C CYS A 391 -2.87 -23.68 -50.71
N SER A 392 -2.81 -22.42 -51.08
CA SER A 392 -1.80 -21.43 -50.74
C SER A 392 -1.51 -21.39 -49.23
N ASN A 393 -0.24 -21.57 -48.85
CA ASN A 393 0.26 -21.36 -47.49
C ASN A 393 -0.03 -19.93 -47.01
N PRO A 394 -0.73 -19.71 -45.88
CA PRO A 394 -0.35 -18.65 -44.97
C PRO A 394 0.84 -19.16 -44.15
N GLN A 395 1.94 -18.41 -44.15
CA GLN A 395 3.07 -18.67 -43.27
C GLN A 395 2.60 -18.80 -41.81
N PRO A 396 3.19 -19.67 -40.99
CA PRO A 396 3.00 -19.60 -39.55
C PRO A 396 3.52 -18.23 -39.08
N PRO A 397 2.79 -17.47 -38.23
CA PRO A 397 3.32 -16.24 -37.68
C PRO A 397 4.53 -16.60 -36.81
N THR A 398 5.70 -16.38 -37.36
CA THR A 398 6.97 -16.41 -36.65
C THR A 398 6.99 -15.26 -35.66
N GLY A 399 7.04 -15.59 -34.37
CA GLY A 399 7.70 -14.81 -33.34
C GLY A 399 7.01 -13.52 -32.89
N HIS A 400 6.53 -13.57 -31.63
CA HIS A 400 6.04 -12.47 -30.79
C HIS A 400 4.53 -12.17 -30.91
N PRO A 401 3.70 -12.50 -29.89
CA PRO A 401 2.50 -11.70 -29.66
C PRO A 401 3.01 -10.28 -29.36
N ALA A 402 2.65 -9.32 -30.20
CA ALA A 402 2.91 -7.92 -29.92
C ALA A 402 2.27 -7.58 -28.56
N LEU A 403 2.98 -6.84 -27.73
CA LEU A 403 2.37 -6.21 -26.55
C LEU A 403 1.15 -5.41 -27.04
N LEU A 404 0.06 -5.41 -26.27
CA LEU A 404 -1.13 -4.63 -26.59
C LEU A 404 -0.69 -3.18 -26.84
N GLU A 405 -1.12 -2.60 -27.96
CA GLU A 405 -0.88 -1.18 -28.22
C GLU A 405 -1.48 -0.35 -27.07
N PRO A 406 -0.88 0.77 -26.65
CA PRO A 406 -1.34 1.52 -25.48
C PRO A 406 -2.84 1.90 -25.53
N CYS A 407 -3.36 2.26 -26.71
CA CYS A 407 -4.78 2.58 -26.91
C CYS A 407 -5.68 1.33 -26.80
N GLU A 408 -5.21 0.18 -27.27
CA GLU A 408 -5.93 -1.10 -27.15
C GLU A 408 -5.96 -1.56 -25.69
N ALA A 409 -4.83 -1.45 -24.98
CA ALA A 409 -4.73 -1.73 -23.56
C ALA A 409 -5.67 -0.84 -22.73
N ALA A 410 -5.70 0.47 -23.03
CA ALA A 410 -6.59 1.44 -22.40
C ALA A 410 -8.07 1.11 -22.64
N SER A 411 -8.44 0.73 -23.87
CA SER A 411 -9.80 0.34 -24.23
C SER A 411 -10.24 -0.94 -23.53
N SER A 412 -9.37 -1.96 -23.54
CA SER A 412 -9.60 -3.23 -22.83
C SER A 412 -9.71 -3.03 -21.32
N MET A 413 -8.89 -2.14 -20.74
CA MET A 413 -8.97 -1.80 -19.31
C MET A 413 -10.29 -1.12 -18.95
N ARG A 414 -10.76 -0.18 -19.79
CA ARG A 414 -12.05 0.50 -19.61
C ARG A 414 -13.19 -0.51 -19.57
N GLU A 415 -13.28 -1.38 -20.58
CA GLU A 415 -14.33 -2.42 -20.66
C GLU A 415 -14.29 -3.35 -19.45
N TYR A 416 -13.09 -3.76 -19.03
CA TYR A 416 -12.91 -4.61 -17.86
C TYR A 416 -13.37 -3.93 -16.56
N LEU A 417 -13.03 -2.65 -16.38
CA LEU A 417 -13.43 -1.89 -15.19
C LEU A 417 -14.93 -1.55 -15.17
N GLU A 418 -15.55 -1.35 -16.34
CA GLU A 418 -17.00 -1.18 -16.48
C GLU A 418 -17.74 -2.48 -16.16
N ALA A 419 -17.29 -3.61 -16.72
CA ALA A 419 -17.88 -4.93 -16.47
C ALA A 419 -17.78 -5.37 -15.01
N THR A 420 -16.76 -4.91 -14.28
CA THR A 420 -16.51 -5.24 -12.87
C THR A 420 -16.95 -4.14 -11.90
N ASN A 421 -17.76 -3.17 -12.35
CA ASN A 421 -18.27 -2.10 -11.50
C ASN A 421 -19.45 -2.57 -10.65
N LEU A 422 -19.13 -3.05 -9.44
CA LEU A 422 -20.09 -3.65 -8.52
C LEU A 422 -20.04 -3.00 -7.14
N ASP A 423 -21.18 -2.90 -6.48
CA ASP A 423 -21.30 -2.35 -5.13
C ASP A 423 -20.87 -3.34 -4.05
N THR A 424 -21.06 -4.64 -4.32
CA THR A 424 -20.79 -5.70 -3.34
C THR A 424 -20.02 -6.87 -3.95
N PRO A 425 -19.17 -7.57 -3.18
CA PRO A 425 -18.42 -8.73 -3.67
C PRO A 425 -19.34 -9.92 -4.04
N GLU A 426 -20.57 -9.97 -3.52
CA GLU A 426 -21.53 -11.02 -3.83
C GLU A 426 -22.02 -10.96 -5.29
N GLN A 427 -22.13 -9.76 -5.86
CA GLN A 427 -22.58 -9.54 -7.24
C GLN A 427 -21.63 -10.14 -8.29
N LEU A 428 -20.37 -10.44 -7.93
CA LEU A 428 -19.40 -11.09 -8.83
C LEU A 428 -19.87 -12.46 -9.34
N LEU A 429 -20.80 -13.12 -8.62
CA LEU A 429 -21.37 -14.41 -9.05
C LEU A 429 -22.31 -14.29 -10.26
N GLN A 430 -22.76 -13.07 -10.57
CA GLN A 430 -23.74 -12.80 -11.63
C GLN A 430 -23.07 -12.39 -12.95
N LEU A 431 -21.75 -12.14 -12.94
CA LEU A 431 -20.99 -11.73 -14.12
C LEU A 431 -20.66 -12.93 -15.02
N ASP A 432 -20.55 -12.66 -16.33
CA ASP A 432 -20.05 -13.62 -17.30
C ASP A 432 -18.61 -14.04 -16.95
N PRO A 433 -18.33 -15.36 -16.81
CA PRO A 433 -16.98 -15.89 -16.63
C PRO A 433 -15.94 -15.31 -17.60
N LEU A 434 -16.34 -15.00 -18.85
CA LEU A 434 -15.43 -14.47 -19.86
C LEU A 434 -14.96 -13.04 -19.56
N ALA A 435 -15.78 -12.21 -18.91
CA ALA A 435 -15.41 -10.85 -18.53
C ALA A 435 -14.19 -10.83 -17.60
N PHE A 436 -14.04 -11.86 -16.75
CA PHE A 436 -12.89 -11.97 -15.86
C PHE A 436 -11.57 -12.22 -16.60
N GLY A 437 -11.60 -12.78 -17.81
CA GLY A 437 -10.42 -13.05 -18.62
C GLY A 437 -9.81 -11.81 -19.29
N GLN A 438 -10.52 -10.68 -19.30
CA GLN A 438 -10.11 -9.44 -19.97
C GLN A 438 -9.16 -8.56 -19.12
N PHE A 439 -8.40 -9.14 -18.20
CA PHE A 439 -7.51 -8.39 -17.31
C PHE A 439 -6.22 -7.86 -17.99
N ARG A 440 -5.88 -8.32 -19.20
CA ARG A 440 -4.58 -8.03 -19.83
C ARG A 440 -4.38 -6.54 -20.12
N GLY A 441 -5.40 -5.84 -20.61
CA GLY A 441 -5.34 -4.40 -20.81
C GLY A 441 -5.04 -3.67 -19.51
N LEU A 442 -5.71 -4.05 -18.41
CA LEU A 442 -5.46 -3.49 -17.08
C LEU A 442 -4.01 -3.72 -16.61
N LEU A 443 -3.45 -4.91 -16.80
CA LEU A 443 -2.05 -5.18 -16.42
C LEU A 443 -1.08 -4.28 -17.19
N GLU A 444 -1.31 -4.13 -18.49
CA GLU A 444 -0.44 -3.34 -19.36
C GLU A 444 -0.55 -1.83 -19.05
N THR A 445 -1.77 -1.32 -18.85
CA THR A 445 -1.99 0.08 -18.49
C THR A 445 -1.37 0.41 -17.13
N VAL A 446 -1.50 -0.46 -16.11
CA VAL A 446 -0.82 -0.28 -14.81
C VAL A 446 0.70 -0.31 -14.97
N ARG A 447 1.23 -1.24 -15.78
CA ARG A 447 2.67 -1.36 -16.07
C ARG A 447 3.21 -0.06 -16.66
N LEU A 448 2.56 0.48 -17.69
CA LEU A 448 3.00 1.68 -18.39
C LEU A 448 2.92 2.94 -17.52
N HIS A 449 1.78 3.15 -16.84
CA HIS A 449 1.51 4.45 -16.19
C HIS A 449 1.99 4.53 -14.74
N LYS A 450 2.06 3.42 -14.01
CA LYS A 450 2.34 3.44 -12.57
C LYS A 450 3.60 2.68 -12.16
N ILE A 451 4.14 1.80 -13.00
CA ILE A 451 5.35 1.01 -12.65
C ILE A 451 6.57 1.46 -13.47
N GLY A 452 6.46 1.50 -14.80
CA GLY A 452 7.60 1.71 -15.72
C GLY A 452 8.32 3.05 -15.58
N HIS A 453 7.70 4.05 -14.96
CA HIS A 453 8.34 5.35 -14.69
C HIS A 453 9.20 5.38 -13.43
N TYR A 454 9.08 4.39 -12.54
CA TYR A 454 9.82 4.37 -11.28
C TYR A 454 11.11 3.57 -11.41
N LEU A 455 12.18 4.13 -10.84
CA LEU A 455 13.46 3.45 -10.72
C LEU A 455 13.55 2.71 -9.39
N GLY A 456 14.12 1.52 -9.40
CA GLY A 456 14.39 0.74 -8.19
C GLY A 456 14.23 -0.76 -8.43
N GLY A 457 14.87 -1.58 -7.61
CA GLY A 457 14.81 -3.03 -7.74
C GLY A 457 13.38 -3.56 -7.66
N LEU A 458 12.57 -3.00 -6.74
CA LEU A 458 11.20 -3.47 -6.52
C LEU A 458 10.30 -3.20 -7.74
N MET A 459 10.33 -1.97 -8.27
CA MET A 459 9.51 -1.59 -9.42
C MET A 459 10.00 -2.25 -10.71
N ASN A 460 11.31 -2.40 -10.91
CA ASN A 460 11.88 -3.14 -12.03
C ASN A 460 11.45 -4.62 -12.04
N ASP A 461 11.39 -5.26 -10.86
CA ASP A 461 10.92 -6.64 -10.76
C ASP A 461 9.41 -6.73 -11.02
N ALA A 462 8.62 -5.79 -10.49
CA ALA A 462 7.18 -5.70 -10.76
C ALA A 462 6.89 -5.50 -12.26
N GLU A 463 7.62 -4.62 -12.94
CA GLU A 463 7.49 -4.37 -14.38
C GLU A 463 7.72 -5.64 -15.20
N ARG A 464 8.81 -6.37 -14.89
CA ARG A 464 9.15 -7.63 -15.56
C ARG A 464 8.08 -8.70 -15.36
N VAL A 465 7.48 -8.75 -14.17
CA VAL A 465 6.38 -9.69 -13.89
C VAL A 465 5.16 -9.32 -14.73
N LEU A 466 4.70 -8.07 -14.68
CA LEU A 466 3.53 -7.63 -15.46
C LEU A 466 3.74 -7.85 -16.96
N TYR A 467 4.92 -7.51 -17.48
CA TYR A 467 5.28 -7.74 -18.87
C TYR A 467 5.09 -9.20 -19.29
N ARG A 468 5.64 -10.15 -18.51
CA ARG A 468 5.49 -11.59 -18.80
C ARG A 468 4.05 -12.07 -18.73
N LEU A 469 3.27 -11.55 -17.79
CA LEU A 469 1.85 -11.89 -17.64
C LEU A 469 1.03 -11.38 -18.84
N VAL A 470 1.31 -10.17 -19.33
CA VAL A 470 0.68 -9.59 -20.52
C VAL A 470 1.03 -10.38 -21.78
N GLU A 471 2.30 -10.76 -21.97
CA GLU A 471 2.73 -11.60 -23.10
C GLU A 471 2.12 -13.01 -23.06
N GLY A 472 1.66 -13.49 -21.89
CA GLY A 472 1.22 -14.86 -21.68
C GLY A 472 2.34 -15.90 -21.82
N ARG A 473 3.61 -15.48 -21.75
CA ARG A 473 4.80 -16.31 -22.01
C ARG A 473 5.34 -17.08 -20.79
N GLY A 474 4.56 -17.22 -19.72
CA GLY A 474 4.98 -17.95 -18.51
C GLY A 474 4.55 -19.42 -18.50
N ARG A 475 5.19 -20.22 -17.65
CA ARG A 475 4.70 -21.57 -17.22
C ARG A 475 3.40 -21.49 -16.38
N LEU A 476 2.74 -20.33 -16.43
CA LEU A 476 1.63 -19.90 -15.60
C LEU A 476 0.32 -19.81 -16.40
N SER A 477 0.35 -20.11 -17.71
CA SER A 477 -0.87 -20.20 -18.52
C SER A 477 -1.89 -21.20 -17.96
N HIS A 478 -1.43 -22.18 -17.18
CA HIS A 478 -2.26 -23.16 -16.46
C HIS A 478 -1.62 -23.54 -15.12
N PHE A 479 -1.39 -22.59 -14.20
CA PHE A 479 -1.15 -23.04 -12.82
C PHE A 479 -2.48 -23.51 -12.25
#